data_AF-A0A4Q2ZA35-F1
#
_entry.id   AF-A0A4Q2ZA35-F1
#
_cell.length_a   1.000
_cell.length_b   1.000
_cell.length_c   1.000
_cell.angle_alpha   90.00
_cell.angle_beta   90.00
_cell.angle_gamma   90.00
#
_symmetry.space_group_name_H-M   'P 1'
#
loop_
_entity.id
_entity.type
_entity.pdbx_description
1 polymer ?
#
loop_
_entity_poly.entity_id
_entity_poly.type
_entity_poly.pdbx_seq_one_letter_code
_entity_poly.pdbx_strand_id
1 'polypeptide(L)' 'PVGATGARLVLTALNQLHVNGGKKALVSLCVGGGQGAALWLERP' A
#
# COMPACT_ATOMS: atom_id res chain seq x y z
N PRO A 1 -1.00 -14.45 -2.15
CA PRO A 1 -1.24 -15.03 -0.81
C PRO A 1 -1.97 -14.03 0.08
N VAL A 2 -3.17 -14.36 0.57
CA VAL A 2 -4.08 -13.42 1.26
C VAL A 2 -3.38 -12.64 2.38
N GLY A 3 -2.63 -13.33 3.26
CA GLY A 3 -1.90 -12.68 4.36
C GLY A 3 -0.71 -11.81 3.94
N ALA A 4 -0.15 -12.00 2.74
CA ALA A 4 1.01 -11.25 2.25
C ALA A 4 0.65 -10.10 1.31
N THR A 5 -0.59 -10.04 0.81
CA THR A 5 -1.03 -9.06 -0.19
C THR A 5 -0.88 -7.63 0.32
N GLY A 6 -1.24 -7.34 1.58
CA GLY A 6 -1.11 -6.00 2.15
C GLY A 6 0.34 -5.48 2.15
N ALA A 7 1.29 -6.29 2.64
CA ALA A 7 2.71 -5.95 2.61
C ALA A 7 3.24 -5.79 1.18
N ARG A 8 2.80 -6.64 0.24
CA ARG A 8 3.17 -6.53 -1.17
C ARG A 8 2.66 -5.22 -1.79
N LEU A 9 1.44 -4.78 -1.48
CA LEU A 9 0.89 -3.51 -1.97
C LEU A 9 1.69 -2.32 -1.44
N VAL A 10 2.01 -2.31 -0.14
CA VAL A 10 2.84 -1.27 0.48
C VAL A 10 4.22 -1.20 -0.18
N LEU A 11 4.91 -2.34 -0.35
CA LEU A 11 6.21 -2.39 -1.00
C LEU A 11 6.14 -1.89 -2.44
N THR A 12 5.09 -2.28 -3.17
CA THR A 12 4.88 -1.82 -4.56
C THR A 12 4.68 -0.31 -4.62
N ALA A 13 3.88 0.26 -3.72
CA ALA A 13 3.63 1.70 -3.66
C ALA A 13 4.92 2.48 -3.31
N LEU A 14 5.71 2.01 -2.34
CA LEU A 14 6.98 2.64 -1.99
C LEU A 14 7.99 2.61 -3.16
N ASN A 15 8.09 1.48 -3.86
CA ASN A 15 8.93 1.37 -5.06
C ASN A 15 8.47 2.33 -6.16
N GLN A 16 7.15 2.49 -6.38
CA GLN A 16 6.61 3.45 -7.34
C GLN A 16 6.91 4.90 -6.93
N LEU A 17 6.83 5.24 -5.65
CA LEU A 17 7.24 6.57 -5.17
C LEU A 17 8.73 6.84 -5.41
N HIS A 18 9.58 5.82 -5.26
CA HIS A 18 11.00 5.95 -5.54
C HIS A 18 11.27 6.17 -7.03
N VAL A 19 10.70 5.33 -7.90
CA VAL A 19 10.89 5.42 -9.36
C VAL A 19 10.32 6.71 -9.94
N ASN A 20 9.13 7.14 -9.48
CA ASN A 20 8.44 8.30 -10.04
C ASN A 20 8.81 9.62 -9.34
N GLY A 21 9.73 9.61 -8.37
CA GLY A 21 10.05 10.79 -7.55
C GLY A 21 8.88 11.30 -6.70
N GLY A 22 7.81 10.49 -6.55
CA GLY A 22 6.64 10.83 -5.75
C GLY A 22 6.96 10.92 -4.26
N LYS A 23 6.10 11.63 -3.51
CA LYS A 23 6.24 11.82 -2.06
C LYS A 23 5.23 11.05 -1.23
N LYS A 24 4.01 10.85 -1.74
CA LYS A 24 2.87 10.36 -0.97
C LYS A 24 2.11 9.29 -1.76
N ALA A 25 1.69 8.24 -1.08
CA ALA A 25 0.81 7.21 -1.64
C ALA A 25 -0.27 6.81 -0.63
N LEU A 26 -1.42 6.41 -1.16
CA LEU A 26 -2.51 5.80 -0.40
C LEU A 26 -2.66 4.36 -0.88
N VAL A 27 -2.66 3.42 0.06
CA VAL A 27 -2.94 2.00 -0.21
C VAL A 27 -4.23 1.63 0.52
N SER A 28 -5.14 0.94 -0.15
CA SER A 28 -6.37 0.41 0.45
C SER A 28 -6.63 -1.04 0.03
N LEU A 29 -7.35 -1.77 0.87
CA LEU A 29 -7.67 -3.19 0.66
C LEU A 29 -9.05 -3.53 1.26
N CYS A 30 -9.85 -4.30 0.50
CA CYS A 30 -11.03 -4.96 1.05
C CYS A 30 -10.64 -6.30 1.71
N VAL A 31 -11.28 -6.62 2.82
CA VAL A 31 -11.03 -7.84 3.60
C VAL A 31 -12.36 -8.57 3.83
N GLY A 32 -12.31 -9.90 3.86
CA GLY A 32 -13.49 -10.73 4.10
C GLY A 32 -14.21 -10.38 5.41
N GLY A 33 -15.52 -10.60 5.46
CA GLY A 33 -16.35 -10.23 6.61
C GLY A 33 -16.70 -8.73 6.67
N GLY A 34 -16.66 -8.03 5.54
CA GLY A 34 -17.04 -6.62 5.44
C GLY A 34 -16.01 -5.65 6.02
N GLN A 35 -14.74 -6.08 6.12
CA GLN A 35 -13.67 -5.29 6.71
C GLN A 35 -12.84 -4.57 5.63
N GLY A 36 -12.05 -3.59 6.04
CA GLY A 36 -11.13 -2.88 5.15
C GLY A 36 -9.95 -2.29 5.89
N ALA A 37 -8.88 -2.01 5.15
CA ALA A 37 -7.69 -1.33 5.66
C ALA A 37 -7.25 -0.23 4.69
N ALA A 38 -6.70 0.85 5.22
CA ALA A 38 -6.09 1.92 4.45
C ALA A 38 -4.81 2.42 5.14
N LEU A 39 -3.78 2.74 4.35
CA LEU A 39 -2.49 3.24 4.83
C LEU A 39 -2.06 4.46 4.03
N TRP A 40 -1.70 5.53 4.73
CA TRP A 40 -1.04 6.70 4.17
C TRP A 40 0.48 6.53 4.27
N LEU A 41 1.16 6.60 3.14
CA LEU A 41 2.60 6.42 3.04
C LEU A 41 3.25 7.73 2.60
N GLU A 42 4.33 8.10 3.27
CA GLU A 42 5.14 9.26 2.91
C GLU A 42 6.60 8.84 2.80
N ARG A 43 7.22 9.18 1.67
CA ARG A 43 8.63 8.90 1.41
C ARG A 43 9.45 10.10 1.91
N PRO A 44 10.54 9.86 2.67
CA PRO A 44 11.47 10.92 3.07
C PRO A 44 12.12 11.61 1.86
#